data_AF-A0A2V8MH36-F1
#
_entry.id   AF-A0A2V8MH36-F1
#
_cell.length_a   1.000
_cell.length_b   1.000
_cell.length_c   1.000
_cell.angle_alpha   90.00
_cell.angle_beta   90.00
_cell.angle_gamma   90.00
#
_symmetry.space_group_name_H-M   'P 1'
#
loop_
_entity.id
_entity.type
_entity.pdbx_description
1 polymer ?
#
loop_
_entity_poly.entity_id
_entity_poly.type
_entity_poly.pdbx_seq_one_letter_code
_entity_poly.pdbx_strand_id
1 'polypeptide(L)'
;MKRRKFTQLHFMALLLALGGMTFVATALGAGWPQWGFDQEHTGAVNVAGQKLNHILANIVYDPFVEDEKAPENGDGDLLVHYQTPLVDGNDVYMEFKTGTYTSITTWETQIWNEKKLSWVGNNLVEQWSFQTDWKPVPFNPPGPSWEPVFHATLAGNFVYVPGVGGTVFKLNKSDGSVAARYNPFEDQFAASMFLTGPITADSSGNIYFNAIKLNMSNPWGNDVSNSWLVKITASGAISLAQFKNIMTGEQGPNDPCEVGFSTPPPWPPTPTAVAPTRPCGTVRPGINVAPAVGPDGTIYTIARNHFVTRYGYVVAVNPDLTPKWTTSMHGILNDGCNVQIPPNGTPGGCSVGATTGVAPDTNSLPSGRVFFARCGA
;
A
#
# COMPACT_ATOMS: atom_id res chain seq x y z
N MET A 1 32.66 28.76 -86.61
CA MET A 1 32.52 27.53 -85.80
C MET A 1 32.49 27.96 -84.32
N LYS A 2 31.31 27.91 -83.69
CA LYS A 2 31.03 28.42 -82.33
C LYS A 2 31.21 27.31 -81.28
N ARG A 3 31.40 27.73 -80.02
CA ARG A 3 31.29 27.01 -78.71
C ARG A 3 32.57 26.29 -78.26
N ARG A 4 32.93 26.23 -76.98
CA ARG A 4 32.49 26.84 -75.70
C ARG A 4 33.62 26.50 -74.71
N LYS A 5 34.07 27.45 -73.89
CA LYS A 5 34.84 27.16 -72.68
C LYS A 5 33.87 26.57 -71.63
N PHE A 6 34.21 25.42 -71.05
CA PHE A 6 33.52 24.89 -69.87
C PHE A 6 34.33 25.24 -68.62
N THR A 7 33.80 26.20 -67.86
CA THR A 7 33.93 26.31 -66.40
C THR A 7 33.07 25.25 -65.71
N GLN A 8 33.33 25.01 -64.41
CA GLN A 8 32.54 24.31 -63.37
C GLN A 8 33.15 22.99 -62.88
N LEU A 9 33.20 22.62 -61.60
CA LEU A 9 32.93 23.25 -60.30
C LEU A 9 33.22 22.16 -59.22
N HIS A 10 33.32 22.57 -57.94
CA HIS A 10 33.25 21.76 -56.71
C HIS A 10 34.55 21.14 -56.15
N PHE A 11 35.28 21.92 -55.34
CA PHE A 11 35.85 21.38 -54.10
C PHE A 11 34.86 21.69 -52.97
N MET A 12 34.28 20.63 -52.40
CA MET A 12 33.35 20.68 -51.27
C MET A 12 33.99 21.40 -50.07
N ALA A 13 33.38 22.51 -49.67
CA ALA A 13 33.55 23.08 -48.35
C ALA A 13 32.85 22.15 -47.34
N LEU A 14 33.61 21.45 -46.51
CA LEU A 14 33.10 20.78 -45.32
C LEU A 14 33.05 21.82 -44.19
N LEU A 15 31.96 22.59 -44.14
CA LEU A 15 31.61 23.41 -42.99
C LEU A 15 31.16 22.48 -41.85
N LEU A 16 32.03 22.32 -40.85
CA LEU A 16 31.70 21.78 -39.53
C LEU A 16 30.67 22.70 -38.87
N ALA A 17 29.39 22.43 -39.08
CA ALA A 17 28.32 22.94 -38.24
C ALA A 17 28.32 22.14 -36.94
N LEU A 18 29.19 22.51 -35.98
CA LEU A 18 28.97 22.20 -34.57
C LEU A 18 27.81 23.10 -34.09
N GLY A 19 26.59 22.73 -34.46
CA GLY A 19 25.40 23.19 -33.78
C GLY A 19 25.39 22.53 -32.40
N GLY A 20 25.80 23.28 -31.38
CA GLY A 20 25.68 22.85 -30.00
C GLY A 20 24.22 22.58 -29.67
N MET A 21 23.82 21.31 -29.65
CA MET A 21 22.66 20.88 -28.89
C MET A 21 23.01 21.05 -27.42
N THR A 22 22.76 22.24 -26.89
CA THR A 22 22.50 22.39 -25.47
C THR A 22 21.23 21.59 -25.18
N PHE A 23 21.39 20.34 -24.73
CA PHE A 23 20.37 19.69 -23.94
C PHE A 23 20.17 20.60 -22.72
N VAL A 24 19.12 21.42 -22.76
CA VAL A 24 18.52 21.92 -21.52
C VAL A 24 17.98 20.66 -20.87
N ALA A 25 18.78 20.06 -20.01
CA ALA A 25 18.26 19.19 -18.98
C ALA A 25 17.33 20.08 -18.16
N THR A 26 16.05 20.10 -18.52
CA THR A 26 15.02 20.48 -17.57
C THR A 26 15.30 19.62 -16.36
N ALA A 27 15.75 20.22 -15.26
CA ALA A 27 15.68 19.57 -13.97
C ALA A 27 14.19 19.25 -13.80
N LEU A 28 13.80 18.01 -14.16
CA LEU A 28 12.54 17.46 -13.74
C LEU A 28 12.62 17.57 -12.23
N GLY A 29 11.80 18.46 -11.65
CA GLY A 29 11.72 18.61 -10.21
C GLY A 29 11.52 17.21 -9.64
N ALA A 30 12.41 16.80 -8.73
CA ALA A 30 12.27 15.51 -8.09
C ALA A 30 10.91 15.46 -7.38
N GLY A 31 10.05 14.57 -7.84
CA GLY A 31 8.70 14.37 -7.29
C GLY A 31 8.66 13.25 -6.25
N TRP A 32 7.49 13.08 -5.66
CA TRP A 32 7.11 11.93 -4.84
C TRP A 32 5.75 11.42 -5.32
N PRO A 33 5.68 10.73 -6.47
CA PRO A 33 4.40 10.48 -7.15
C PRO A 33 3.52 9.40 -6.50
N GLN A 34 4.04 8.60 -5.57
CA GLN A 34 3.32 7.48 -4.95
C GLN A 34 3.88 7.11 -3.56
N TRP A 35 3.19 6.21 -2.84
CA TRP A 35 3.46 5.80 -1.45
C TRP A 35 4.95 5.72 -1.09
N GLY A 36 5.71 4.88 -1.80
CA GLY A 36 7.12 4.60 -1.53
C GLY A 36 8.10 5.38 -2.39
N PHE A 37 7.76 6.61 -2.80
CA PHE A 37 8.44 7.41 -3.82
C PHE A 37 8.29 6.86 -5.24
N ASP A 38 8.78 5.65 -5.52
CA ASP A 38 8.71 5.01 -6.84
C ASP A 38 8.05 3.62 -6.78
N GLN A 39 7.97 2.97 -7.93
CA GLN A 39 7.36 1.65 -8.08
C GLN A 39 8.08 0.56 -7.27
N GLU A 40 9.38 0.74 -7.00
CA GLU A 40 10.22 -0.20 -6.24
C GLU A 40 10.15 0.07 -4.74
N HIS A 41 9.43 1.11 -4.33
CA HIS A 41 9.38 1.63 -2.97
C HIS A 41 10.77 1.99 -2.42
N THR A 42 11.65 2.59 -3.22
CA THR A 42 13.01 2.93 -2.77
C THR A 42 13.04 3.92 -1.60
N GLY A 43 11.95 4.68 -1.39
CA GLY A 43 11.71 5.46 -0.18
C GLY A 43 12.69 6.62 0.04
N ALA A 44 13.44 7.02 -0.98
CA ALA A 44 14.43 8.09 -0.88
C ALA A 44 14.57 8.87 -2.18
N VAL A 45 14.71 10.19 -2.06
CA VAL A 45 14.98 11.10 -3.18
C VAL A 45 16.28 11.85 -2.95
N ASN A 46 17.04 12.10 -4.02
CA ASN A 46 18.29 12.85 -3.95
C ASN A 46 18.03 14.36 -4.03
N VAL A 47 17.33 14.91 -3.03
CA VAL A 47 17.00 16.34 -2.92
C VAL A 47 17.49 16.87 -1.58
N ALA A 48 18.16 18.01 -1.59
CA ALA A 48 18.52 18.69 -0.36
C ALA A 48 17.24 19.20 0.34
N GLY A 49 16.93 18.63 1.51
CA GLY A 49 15.80 19.07 2.33
C GLY A 49 16.03 20.46 2.94
N GLN A 50 14.92 21.12 3.31
CA GLN A 50 14.99 22.36 4.08
C GLN A 50 15.34 22.10 5.55
N LYS A 51 15.76 23.14 6.27
CA LYS A 51 15.96 23.06 7.73
C LYS A 51 14.60 22.93 8.43
N LEU A 52 14.54 22.15 9.51
CA LEU A 52 13.32 21.87 10.29
C LEU A 52 12.81 23.06 11.13
N ASN A 53 13.50 24.21 11.12
CA ASN A 53 13.16 25.39 11.93
C ASN A 53 12.20 26.37 11.23
N HIS A 54 11.66 26.02 10.05
CA HIS A 54 10.73 26.84 9.29
C HIS A 54 9.55 26.01 8.78
N ILE A 55 8.34 26.41 9.16
CA ILE A 55 7.09 25.87 8.60
C ILE A 55 6.71 26.74 7.39
N LEU A 56 6.63 26.14 6.21
CA LEU A 56 6.24 26.84 4.98
C LEU A 56 4.72 26.88 4.77
N ALA A 57 4.01 25.85 5.23
CA ALA A 57 2.56 25.76 5.17
C ALA A 57 2.05 24.98 6.38
N ASN A 58 0.87 25.36 6.89
CA ASN A 58 0.14 24.65 7.93
C ASN A 58 -1.30 24.47 7.44
N ILE A 59 -1.72 23.23 7.23
CA ILE A 59 -2.98 22.87 6.59
C ILE A 59 -3.64 21.77 7.41
N VAL A 60 -4.88 22.00 7.82
CA VAL A 60 -5.72 20.97 8.45
C VAL A 60 -6.35 20.16 7.34
N TYR A 61 -6.00 18.87 7.26
CA TYR A 61 -6.53 17.92 6.29
C TYR A 61 -7.41 16.85 6.92
N ASP A 62 -7.33 16.67 8.23
CA ASP A 62 -8.23 15.84 9.02
C ASP A 62 -8.82 16.69 10.16
N PRO A 63 -10.11 17.10 10.08
CA PRO A 63 -10.75 17.88 11.12
C PRO A 63 -11.23 17.02 12.30
N PHE A 64 -11.15 15.68 12.22
CA PHE A 64 -11.72 14.76 13.19
C PHE A 64 -10.71 14.25 14.22
N VAL A 65 -9.43 14.66 14.12
CA VAL A 65 -8.33 14.16 14.97
C VAL A 65 -8.65 14.17 16.47
N GLU A 66 -9.29 15.23 16.99
CA GLU A 66 -9.63 15.29 18.41
C GLU A 66 -10.78 14.35 18.79
N ASP A 67 -11.76 14.14 17.91
CA ASP A 67 -12.84 13.17 18.12
C ASP A 67 -12.33 11.73 18.01
N GLU A 68 -11.40 11.46 17.09
CA GLU A 68 -10.74 10.16 16.91
C GLU A 68 -9.91 9.77 18.14
N LYS A 69 -9.29 10.75 18.81
CA LYS A 69 -8.50 10.54 20.04
C LYS A 69 -9.34 10.50 21.31
N ALA A 70 -10.65 10.78 21.26
CA ALA A 70 -11.50 10.76 22.44
C ALA A 70 -11.44 9.40 23.18
N PRO A 71 -11.67 9.36 24.51
CA PRO A 71 -11.60 8.13 25.32
C PRO A 71 -12.38 6.93 24.78
N GLU A 72 -13.55 7.17 24.19
CA GLU A 72 -14.42 6.16 23.60
C GLU A 72 -13.92 5.59 22.26
N ASN A 73 -12.88 6.19 21.66
CA ASN A 73 -12.35 5.83 20.35
C ASN A 73 -10.89 5.38 20.46
N GLY A 74 -9.96 6.32 20.55
CA GLY A 74 -8.52 6.08 20.57
C GLY A 74 -7.87 6.14 21.95
N ASP A 75 -8.59 6.55 23.00
CA ASP A 75 -8.05 6.72 24.36
C ASP A 75 -6.77 7.57 24.40
N GLY A 76 -6.79 8.67 23.66
CA GLY A 76 -5.67 9.59 23.47
C GLY A 76 -4.78 9.29 22.26
N ASP A 77 -4.81 8.06 21.73
CA ASP A 77 -4.05 7.67 20.53
C ASP A 77 -4.81 7.99 19.24
N LEU A 78 -4.07 8.36 18.19
CA LEU A 78 -4.60 8.55 16.84
C LEU A 78 -4.33 7.27 16.02
N LEU A 79 -5.38 6.48 15.80
CA LEU A 79 -5.29 5.15 15.18
C LEU A 79 -5.63 5.20 13.68
N VAL A 80 -4.89 5.97 12.90
CA VAL A 80 -5.17 6.25 11.48
C VAL A 80 -3.94 6.03 10.61
N HIS A 81 -4.14 5.56 9.37
CA HIS A 81 -3.11 5.56 8.34
C HIS A 81 -3.39 6.66 7.32
N TYR A 82 -2.51 7.67 7.27
CA TYR A 82 -2.64 8.76 6.32
C TYR A 82 -1.90 8.52 5.01
N GLN A 83 -2.35 9.21 3.98
CA GLN A 83 -1.63 9.36 2.72
C GLN A 83 -0.28 10.05 2.93
N THR A 84 0.75 9.52 2.28
CA THR A 84 1.98 10.30 2.10
C THR A 84 1.70 11.38 1.05
N PRO A 85 1.93 12.68 1.33
CA PRO A 85 1.72 13.73 0.34
C PRO A 85 2.47 13.44 -0.95
N LEU A 86 1.77 13.51 -2.07
CA LEU A 86 2.35 13.30 -3.39
C LEU A 86 2.86 14.61 -3.95
N VAL A 87 4.01 14.60 -4.61
CA VAL A 87 4.64 15.81 -5.15
C VAL A 87 4.94 15.64 -6.63
N ASP A 88 4.56 16.62 -7.44
CA ASP A 88 4.93 16.73 -8.84
C ASP A 88 5.24 18.20 -9.18
N GLY A 89 6.54 18.52 -9.27
CA GLY A 89 7.00 19.88 -9.48
C GLY A 89 6.56 20.84 -8.37
N ASN A 90 5.68 21.79 -8.72
CA ASN A 90 5.17 22.82 -7.81
C ASN A 90 3.88 22.42 -7.10
N ASP A 91 3.39 21.22 -7.40
CA ASP A 91 2.08 20.74 -6.99
C ASP A 91 2.21 19.66 -5.90
N VAL A 92 1.31 19.71 -4.93
CA VAL A 92 1.16 18.75 -3.84
C VAL A 92 -0.23 18.15 -3.93
N TYR A 93 -0.33 16.83 -3.89
CA TYR A 93 -1.60 16.10 -3.89
C TYR A 93 -1.75 15.34 -2.58
N MET A 94 -2.89 15.51 -1.91
CA MET A 94 -3.11 14.99 -0.58
C MET A 94 -4.55 14.59 -0.37
N GLU A 95 -4.76 13.62 0.50
CA GLU A 95 -6.06 13.33 1.04
C GLU A 95 -6.53 14.45 1.98
N PHE A 96 -7.84 14.66 2.01
CA PHE A 96 -8.54 15.49 2.99
C PHE A 96 -9.80 14.76 3.45
N LYS A 97 -10.05 14.74 4.75
CA LYS A 97 -11.28 14.21 5.34
C LYS A 97 -12.35 15.30 5.50
N THR A 98 -13.58 14.94 5.19
CA THR A 98 -14.80 15.73 5.40
C THR A 98 -15.95 14.81 5.82
N GLY A 99 -17.18 15.32 5.87
CA GLY A 99 -18.35 14.55 6.29
C GLY A 99 -18.51 14.54 7.81
N THR A 100 -18.81 13.39 8.38
CA THR A 100 -19.03 13.22 9.82
C THR A 100 -18.24 12.02 10.31
N TYR A 101 -17.45 12.20 11.35
CA TYR A 101 -16.91 11.10 12.15
C TYR A 101 -17.91 10.74 13.26
N THR A 102 -18.31 9.46 13.35
CA THR A 102 -19.27 8.99 14.37
C THR A 102 -18.60 8.16 15.47
N SER A 103 -17.70 7.25 15.10
CA SER A 103 -16.87 6.48 16.03
C SER A 103 -15.81 5.70 15.27
N ILE A 104 -14.81 5.16 15.99
CA ILE A 104 -13.81 4.24 15.41
C ILE A 104 -14.46 2.99 14.80
N THR A 105 -15.61 2.57 15.33
CA THR A 105 -16.33 1.38 14.85
C THR A 105 -17.20 1.64 13.62
N THR A 106 -17.35 2.90 13.23
CA THR A 106 -18.20 3.35 12.12
C THR A 106 -17.49 4.41 11.26
N TRP A 107 -16.15 4.32 11.15
CA TRP A 107 -15.33 5.31 10.44
C TRP A 107 -15.75 5.56 8.98
N GLU A 108 -16.53 4.66 8.38
CA GLU A 108 -17.00 4.76 7.01
C GLU A 108 -18.02 5.90 6.79
N THR A 109 -18.51 6.55 7.85
CA THR A 109 -19.33 7.75 7.77
C THR A 109 -18.56 8.98 7.29
N GLN A 110 -17.23 8.95 7.39
CA GLN A 110 -16.35 9.98 6.87
C GLN A 110 -16.34 9.97 5.33
N ILE A 111 -15.83 11.07 4.77
CA ILE A 111 -15.67 11.28 3.34
C ILE A 111 -14.21 11.63 3.07
N TRP A 112 -13.59 10.92 2.13
CA TRP A 112 -12.24 11.20 1.66
C TRP A 112 -12.29 12.01 0.37
N ASN A 113 -11.33 12.91 0.23
CA ASN A 113 -11.18 13.79 -0.92
C ASN A 113 -9.72 13.75 -1.34
N GLU A 114 -9.46 13.73 -2.64
CA GLU A 114 -8.12 14.03 -3.17
C GLU A 114 -8.10 15.50 -3.56
N LYS A 115 -7.10 16.25 -3.11
CA LYS A 115 -6.93 17.66 -3.49
C LYS A 115 -5.58 17.89 -4.13
N LYS A 116 -5.55 18.80 -5.09
CA LYS A 116 -4.32 19.41 -5.58
C LYS A 116 -4.14 20.77 -4.94
N LEU A 117 -2.96 21.00 -4.39
CA LEU A 117 -2.48 22.31 -3.98
C LEU A 117 -1.27 22.69 -4.83
N SER A 118 -1.09 23.99 -5.05
CA SER A 118 0.06 24.52 -5.79
C SER A 118 0.67 25.69 -5.03
N TRP A 119 1.99 25.83 -5.06
CA TRP A 119 2.61 27.04 -4.54
C TRP A 119 2.26 28.23 -5.44
N VAL A 120 1.57 29.21 -4.87
CA VAL A 120 1.29 30.51 -5.48
C VAL A 120 1.99 31.57 -4.64
N GLY A 121 3.16 32.00 -5.11
CA GLY A 121 4.08 32.77 -4.27
C GLY A 121 4.56 31.94 -3.08
N ASN A 122 4.36 32.45 -1.87
CA ASN A 122 4.77 31.79 -0.62
C ASN A 122 3.67 30.98 0.05
N ASN A 123 2.54 30.76 -0.62
CA ASN A 123 1.39 30.05 -0.06
C ASN A 123 1.09 28.80 -0.87
N LEU A 124 0.76 27.71 -0.18
CA LEU A 124 0.24 26.50 -0.79
C LEU A 124 -1.28 26.64 -0.92
N VAL A 125 -1.78 26.80 -2.15
CA VAL A 125 -3.18 27.15 -2.43
C VAL A 125 -3.88 25.99 -3.12
N GLU A 126 -5.06 25.61 -2.62
CA GLU A 126 -5.93 24.62 -3.26
C GLU A 126 -6.29 25.06 -4.69
N GLN A 127 -6.05 24.19 -5.66
CA GLN A 127 -6.41 24.40 -7.07
C GLN A 127 -7.71 23.68 -7.43
N TRP A 128 -7.88 22.46 -6.91
CA TRP A 128 -9.10 21.69 -7.08
C TRP A 128 -9.23 20.65 -5.97
N SER A 129 -10.45 20.17 -5.78
CA SER A 129 -10.81 19.10 -4.85
C SER A 129 -11.72 18.10 -5.54
N PHE A 130 -11.45 16.80 -5.35
CA PHE A 130 -12.27 15.70 -5.83
C PHE A 130 -12.74 14.87 -4.64
N GLN A 131 -14.06 14.84 -4.41
CA GLN A 131 -14.67 13.97 -3.41
C GLN A 131 -14.85 12.57 -4.00
N THR A 132 -14.23 11.56 -3.39
CA THR A 132 -14.42 10.17 -3.81
C THR A 132 -15.63 9.53 -3.12
N ASP A 133 -16.15 8.45 -3.69
CA ASP A 133 -17.11 7.57 -3.06
C ASP A 133 -16.45 6.38 -2.31
N TRP A 134 -15.12 6.34 -2.21
CA TRP A 134 -14.38 5.29 -1.52
C TRP A 134 -14.88 5.06 -0.09
N LYS A 135 -14.85 3.80 0.32
CA LYS A 135 -15.10 3.38 1.69
C LYS A 135 -14.02 2.41 2.17
N PRO A 136 -13.52 2.58 3.39
CA PRO A 136 -12.57 1.66 3.99
C PRO A 136 -13.20 0.30 4.23
N VAL A 137 -12.36 -0.72 4.42
CA VAL A 137 -12.80 -1.98 5.02
C VAL A 137 -13.38 -1.73 6.42
N PRO A 138 -14.37 -2.52 6.88
CA PRO A 138 -15.04 -2.27 8.15
C PRO A 138 -14.12 -2.49 9.36
N PHE A 139 -14.26 -1.64 10.39
CA PHE A 139 -13.70 -1.91 11.71
C PHE A 139 -14.29 -3.20 12.28
N ASN A 140 -13.47 -4.06 12.87
CA ASN A 140 -13.88 -5.09 13.86
C ASN A 140 -12.70 -6.02 14.15
N PRO A 141 -12.12 -6.04 15.36
CA PRO A 141 -11.14 -7.05 15.77
C PRO A 141 -11.71 -8.47 15.64
N PRO A 142 -11.12 -9.37 14.83
CA PRO A 142 -9.69 -9.48 14.53
C PRO A 142 -9.21 -8.79 13.23
N GLY A 143 -10.07 -8.04 12.55
CA GLY A 143 -9.75 -7.18 11.41
C GLY A 143 -8.98 -5.90 11.78
N PRO A 144 -9.06 -4.86 10.95
CA PRO A 144 -8.48 -3.56 11.23
C PRO A 144 -9.03 -2.96 12.52
N SER A 145 -8.10 -2.46 13.33
CA SER A 145 -8.36 -1.64 14.52
C SER A 145 -7.77 -0.24 14.39
N TRP A 146 -7.21 0.07 13.22
CA TRP A 146 -6.74 1.39 12.79
C TRP A 146 -7.42 1.70 11.48
N GLU A 147 -7.76 2.97 11.26
CA GLU A 147 -8.40 3.40 10.03
C GLU A 147 -7.50 3.03 8.82
N PRO A 148 -8.06 2.35 7.80
CA PRO A 148 -7.31 1.98 6.60
C PRO A 148 -6.87 3.18 5.78
N VAL A 149 -5.75 3.04 5.09
CA VAL A 149 -5.20 4.10 4.24
C VAL A 149 -6.04 4.30 2.98
N PHE A 150 -6.44 5.56 2.75
CA PHE A 150 -6.84 6.06 1.45
C PHE A 150 -5.61 6.70 0.78
N HIS A 151 -5.22 6.24 -0.41
CA HIS A 151 -4.01 6.75 -1.04
C HIS A 151 -4.08 6.72 -2.56
N ALA A 152 -3.99 7.89 -3.17
CA ALA A 152 -3.89 8.05 -4.61
C ALA A 152 -2.47 7.75 -5.15
N THR A 153 -2.32 7.70 -6.47
CA THR A 153 -1.01 7.70 -7.14
C THR A 153 -1.02 8.63 -8.34
N LEU A 154 0.12 9.23 -8.64
CA LEU A 154 0.33 10.04 -9.84
C LEU A 154 0.93 9.17 -10.95
N ALA A 155 0.37 9.25 -12.16
CA ALA A 155 1.00 8.65 -13.35
C ALA A 155 0.73 9.48 -14.60
N GLY A 156 1.81 9.94 -15.23
CA GLY A 156 1.73 10.90 -16.35
C GLY A 156 0.94 12.15 -15.97
N ASN A 157 -0.06 12.50 -16.78
CA ASN A 157 -0.93 13.66 -16.58
C ASN A 157 -2.14 13.40 -15.66
N PHE A 158 -2.16 12.26 -14.97
CA PHE A 158 -3.34 11.81 -14.22
C PHE A 158 -3.05 11.52 -12.75
N VAL A 159 -4.11 11.62 -11.95
CA VAL A 159 -4.18 11.14 -10.57
C VAL A 159 -5.12 9.95 -10.54
N TYR A 160 -4.71 8.85 -9.92
CA TYR A 160 -5.52 7.65 -9.77
C TYR A 160 -5.98 7.54 -8.32
N VAL A 161 -7.29 7.63 -8.10
CA VAL A 161 -7.90 7.79 -6.78
C VAL A 161 -8.78 6.58 -6.47
N PRO A 162 -8.65 5.94 -5.29
CA PRO A 162 -9.55 4.86 -4.88
C PRO A 162 -11.02 5.28 -4.93
N GLY A 163 -11.92 4.36 -5.30
CA GLY A 163 -13.37 4.52 -5.26
C GLY A 163 -14.06 3.33 -4.60
N VAL A 164 -15.39 3.40 -4.42
CA VAL A 164 -16.19 2.33 -3.80
C VAL A 164 -16.06 1.03 -4.58
N GLY A 165 -16.22 -0.11 -3.91
CA GLY A 165 -16.33 -1.40 -4.57
C GLY A 165 -15.03 -1.91 -5.21
N GLY A 166 -13.88 -1.34 -4.86
CA GLY A 166 -12.61 -1.66 -5.53
C GLY A 166 -12.42 -0.97 -6.88
N THR A 167 -13.17 0.11 -7.15
CA THR A 167 -13.01 0.94 -8.35
C THR A 167 -11.85 1.93 -8.20
N VAL A 168 -11.39 2.48 -9.33
CA VAL A 168 -10.37 3.54 -9.36
C VAL A 168 -10.81 4.66 -10.31
N PHE A 169 -10.83 5.89 -9.83
CA PHE A 169 -11.00 7.08 -10.66
C PHE A 169 -9.67 7.48 -11.29
N LYS A 170 -9.72 7.95 -12.54
CA LYS A 170 -8.61 8.60 -13.23
C LYS A 170 -8.98 10.06 -13.43
N LEU A 171 -8.26 10.97 -12.77
CA LEU A 171 -8.51 12.41 -12.80
C LEU A 171 -7.44 13.12 -13.61
N ASN A 172 -7.81 14.18 -14.32
CA ASN A 172 -6.85 15.08 -14.96
C ASN A 172 -6.12 15.91 -13.89
N LYS A 173 -4.77 15.90 -13.89
CA LYS A 173 -3.97 16.70 -12.94
C LYS A 173 -4.20 18.21 -13.07
N SER A 174 -4.65 18.67 -14.24
CA SER A 174 -4.85 20.10 -14.52
C SER A 174 -6.01 20.70 -13.74
N ASP A 175 -7.13 19.98 -13.61
CA ASP A 175 -8.40 20.53 -13.10
C ASP A 175 -9.20 19.57 -12.20
N GLY A 176 -8.71 18.36 -11.95
CA GLY A 176 -9.39 17.36 -11.12
C GLY A 176 -10.59 16.69 -11.80
N SER A 177 -10.85 16.97 -13.09
CA SER A 177 -11.97 16.37 -13.81
C SER A 177 -11.78 14.87 -14.04
N VAL A 178 -12.86 14.11 -13.95
CA VAL A 178 -12.85 12.65 -14.14
C VAL A 178 -12.66 12.33 -15.62
N ALA A 179 -11.51 11.76 -15.97
CA ALA A 179 -11.23 11.24 -17.31
C ALA A 179 -11.79 9.83 -17.51
N ALA A 180 -11.75 8.99 -16.46
CA ALA A 180 -12.33 7.65 -16.47
C ALA A 180 -12.63 7.16 -15.04
N ARG A 181 -13.47 6.13 -14.95
CA ARG A 181 -13.63 5.30 -13.76
C ARG A 181 -13.47 3.84 -14.17
N TYR A 182 -12.51 3.15 -13.58
CA TYR A 182 -12.26 1.74 -13.84
C TYR A 182 -12.98 0.91 -12.78
N ASN A 183 -13.87 0.02 -13.24
CA ASN A 183 -14.49 -0.98 -12.40
C ASN A 183 -14.00 -2.38 -12.79
N PRO A 184 -13.12 -3.00 -11.98
CA PRO A 184 -12.68 -4.37 -12.22
C PRO A 184 -13.75 -5.43 -11.87
N PHE A 185 -14.80 -5.06 -11.14
CA PHE A 185 -15.73 -5.99 -10.50
C PHE A 185 -17.18 -5.72 -10.89
N GLU A 186 -18.07 -6.65 -10.52
CA GLU A 186 -19.51 -6.48 -10.73
C GLU A 186 -20.08 -5.44 -9.76
N ASP A 187 -20.90 -4.50 -10.24
CA ASP A 187 -21.46 -3.39 -9.45
C ASP A 187 -22.19 -3.87 -8.19
N GLN A 188 -22.86 -5.03 -8.25
CA GLN A 188 -23.53 -5.65 -7.11
C GLN A 188 -22.61 -6.00 -5.93
N PHE A 189 -21.30 -6.06 -6.15
CA PHE A 189 -20.34 -6.34 -5.09
C PHE A 189 -19.87 -5.09 -4.36
N ALA A 190 -20.27 -3.88 -4.79
CA ALA A 190 -19.73 -2.62 -4.27
C ALA A 190 -19.80 -2.49 -2.74
N ALA A 191 -20.85 -3.02 -2.10
CA ALA A 191 -21.03 -2.98 -0.65
C ALA A 191 -20.16 -3.99 0.14
N SER A 192 -19.48 -4.90 -0.56
CA SER A 192 -18.69 -5.99 0.03
C SER A 192 -17.27 -6.09 -0.52
N MET A 193 -16.92 -5.24 -1.49
CA MET A 193 -15.64 -5.23 -2.20
C MET A 193 -14.86 -3.97 -1.82
N PHE A 194 -13.59 -4.13 -1.48
CA PHE A 194 -12.76 -3.04 -0.98
C PHE A 194 -11.40 -3.05 -1.65
N LEU A 195 -10.92 -1.86 -2.05
CA LEU A 195 -9.51 -1.62 -2.34
C LEU A 195 -8.77 -1.51 -1.00
N THR A 196 -7.71 -2.28 -0.83
CA THR A 196 -7.18 -2.63 0.51
C THR A 196 -5.91 -1.91 0.93
N GLY A 197 -5.34 -1.04 0.11
CA GLY A 197 -4.11 -0.32 0.43
C GLY A 197 -3.74 0.67 -0.68
N PRO A 198 -2.54 1.26 -0.65
CA PRO A 198 -2.16 2.25 -1.65
C PRO A 198 -2.11 1.69 -3.06
N ILE A 199 -2.40 2.55 -4.03
CA ILE A 199 -2.28 2.25 -5.46
C ILE A 199 -0.83 2.50 -5.90
N THR A 200 -0.28 1.61 -6.71
CA THR A 200 1.07 1.72 -7.27
C THR A 200 1.01 1.95 -8.78
N ALA A 201 1.83 2.87 -9.28
CA ALA A 201 2.02 3.09 -10.71
C ALA A 201 3.43 2.67 -11.15
N ASP A 202 3.53 1.86 -12.20
CA ASP A 202 4.81 1.54 -12.82
C ASP A 202 5.28 2.61 -13.81
N SER A 203 6.53 2.50 -14.27
CA SER A 203 7.15 3.41 -15.22
C SER A 203 6.47 3.44 -16.60
N SER A 204 5.63 2.45 -16.91
CA SER A 204 4.82 2.39 -18.14
C SER A 204 3.42 3.00 -17.94
N GLY A 205 3.10 3.47 -16.73
CA GLY A 205 1.79 4.00 -16.38
C GLY A 205 0.72 2.93 -16.15
N ASN A 206 1.12 1.66 -15.96
CA ASN A 206 0.19 0.65 -15.46
C ASN A 206 -0.02 0.84 -13.95
N ILE A 207 -1.22 0.51 -13.50
CA ILE A 207 -1.68 0.72 -12.14
C ILE A 207 -1.95 -0.62 -11.48
N TYR A 208 -1.48 -0.79 -10.25
CA TYR A 208 -1.61 -2.02 -9.47
C TYR A 208 -2.19 -1.75 -8.09
N PHE A 209 -3.09 -2.60 -7.64
CA PHE A 209 -3.64 -2.53 -6.28
C PHE A 209 -4.20 -3.87 -5.83
N ASN A 210 -4.37 -4.01 -4.51
CA ASN A 210 -4.96 -5.19 -3.88
C ASN A 210 -6.45 -4.94 -3.58
N ALA A 211 -7.31 -5.94 -3.82
CA ALA A 211 -8.73 -5.88 -3.53
C ALA A 211 -9.23 -7.11 -2.75
N ILE A 212 -10.26 -6.95 -1.94
CA ILE A 212 -10.85 -8.01 -1.11
C ILE A 212 -12.37 -7.96 -1.13
N LYS A 213 -13.00 -9.14 -1.18
CA LYS A 213 -14.44 -9.30 -0.99
C LYS A 213 -14.74 -9.96 0.35
N LEU A 214 -15.40 -9.24 1.25
CA LEU A 214 -15.72 -9.69 2.61
C LEU A 214 -17.14 -10.21 2.73
N ASN A 215 -17.37 -11.10 3.70
CA ASN A 215 -18.72 -11.49 4.09
C ASN A 215 -19.26 -10.48 5.11
N MET A 216 -20.14 -9.58 4.67
CA MET A 216 -20.58 -8.45 5.50
C MET A 216 -21.42 -8.82 6.73
N SER A 217 -21.88 -10.06 6.87
CA SER A 217 -22.52 -10.52 8.12
C SER A 217 -21.54 -10.67 9.28
N ASN A 218 -20.28 -11.00 8.99
CA ASN A 218 -19.17 -11.07 9.94
C ASN A 218 -17.84 -10.96 9.18
N PRO A 219 -17.42 -9.74 8.79
CA PRO A 219 -16.36 -9.51 7.80
C PRO A 219 -15.00 -10.15 8.11
N TRP A 220 -14.70 -10.37 9.39
CA TRP A 220 -13.40 -10.88 9.85
C TRP A 220 -13.50 -12.19 10.63
N GLY A 221 -14.71 -12.61 11.00
CA GLY A 221 -14.95 -13.90 11.64
C GLY A 221 -15.41 -14.98 10.67
N ASN A 222 -16.02 -14.60 9.53
CA ASN A 222 -16.23 -15.49 8.40
C ASN A 222 -15.05 -15.40 7.44
N ASP A 223 -14.80 -16.48 6.70
CA ASP A 223 -13.71 -16.47 5.72
C ASP A 223 -13.99 -15.42 4.62
N VAL A 224 -12.91 -14.88 4.07
CA VAL A 224 -12.98 -13.97 2.93
C VAL A 224 -13.62 -14.69 1.74
N SER A 225 -14.54 -14.03 1.03
CA SER A 225 -15.19 -14.64 -0.14
C SER A 225 -14.19 -14.84 -1.27
N ASN A 226 -13.34 -13.83 -1.51
CA ASN A 226 -12.24 -13.88 -2.46
C ASN A 226 -11.35 -12.64 -2.33
N SER A 227 -10.19 -12.65 -2.98
CA SER A 227 -9.29 -11.48 -3.04
C SER A 227 -8.44 -11.49 -4.30
N TRP A 228 -7.99 -10.31 -4.73
CA TRP A 228 -7.31 -10.13 -6.01
C TRP A 228 -6.14 -9.16 -5.95
N LEU A 229 -5.12 -9.42 -6.77
CA LEU A 229 -4.22 -8.42 -7.33
C LEU A 229 -4.84 -7.92 -8.64
N VAL A 230 -4.97 -6.61 -8.78
CA VAL A 230 -5.56 -5.96 -9.95
C VAL A 230 -4.50 -5.20 -10.72
N LYS A 231 -4.54 -5.28 -12.04
CA LYS A 231 -3.75 -4.47 -12.97
C LYS A 231 -4.67 -3.68 -13.89
N ILE A 232 -4.41 -2.39 -14.05
CA ILE A 232 -5.01 -1.55 -15.08
C ILE A 232 -3.88 -1.01 -15.95
N THR A 233 -3.88 -1.33 -17.23
CA THR A 233 -2.86 -0.82 -18.16
C THR A 233 -3.01 0.68 -18.40
N ALA A 234 -1.96 1.34 -18.91
CA ALA A 234 -2.04 2.76 -19.27
C ALA A 234 -3.19 3.10 -20.25
N SER A 235 -3.56 2.15 -21.11
CA SER A 235 -4.70 2.25 -22.05
C SER A 235 -6.07 1.94 -21.42
N GLY A 236 -6.10 1.49 -20.16
CA GLY A 236 -7.31 1.21 -19.40
C GLY A 236 -7.79 -0.25 -19.46
N ALA A 237 -7.06 -1.16 -20.09
CA ALA A 237 -7.39 -2.59 -20.03
C ALA A 237 -7.15 -3.14 -18.62
N ILE A 238 -8.11 -3.91 -18.09
CA ILE A 238 -8.11 -4.43 -16.72
C ILE A 238 -7.78 -5.93 -16.73
N SER A 239 -6.98 -6.37 -15.76
CA SER A 239 -6.69 -7.78 -15.50
C SER A 239 -6.72 -8.08 -14.01
N LEU A 240 -7.12 -9.30 -13.66
CA LEU A 240 -7.34 -9.75 -12.29
C LEU A 240 -6.63 -11.07 -12.05
N ALA A 241 -5.97 -11.18 -10.91
CA ALA A 241 -5.42 -12.44 -10.40
C ALA A 241 -5.94 -12.71 -8.98
N GLN A 242 -6.59 -13.85 -8.77
CA GLN A 242 -7.01 -14.27 -7.44
C GLN A 242 -5.79 -14.72 -6.63
N PHE A 243 -5.66 -14.29 -5.37
CA PHE A 243 -4.51 -14.65 -4.52
C PHE A 243 -4.28 -16.15 -4.45
N LYS A 244 -5.35 -16.95 -4.31
CA LYS A 244 -5.29 -18.42 -4.32
C LYS A 244 -4.74 -19.05 -5.62
N ASN A 245 -4.63 -18.29 -6.71
CA ASN A 245 -4.15 -18.77 -8.01
C ASN A 245 -2.76 -18.22 -8.36
N ILE A 246 -2.25 -17.23 -7.63
CA ILE A 246 -0.92 -16.62 -7.84
C ILE A 246 0.06 -16.93 -6.71
N MET A 247 -0.38 -17.72 -5.74
CA MET A 247 0.45 -18.25 -4.67
C MET A 247 0.73 -19.73 -4.89
N THR A 248 1.86 -20.19 -4.37
CA THR A 248 2.28 -21.59 -4.41
C THR A 248 2.88 -22.01 -3.08
N GLY A 249 2.38 -23.10 -2.49
CA GLY A 249 2.93 -23.66 -1.25
C GLY A 249 2.39 -23.00 0.03
N GLU A 250 1.40 -22.13 -0.09
CA GLU A 250 0.65 -21.56 1.01
C GLU A 250 -0.23 -22.58 1.72
N GLN A 251 -0.60 -22.28 2.97
CA GLN A 251 -1.61 -23.07 3.68
C GLN A 251 -2.98 -22.88 3.04
N GLY A 252 -3.68 -23.99 2.82
CA GLY A 252 -5.07 -24.03 2.38
C GLY A 252 -6.03 -23.53 3.48
N PRO A 253 -7.28 -23.20 3.11
CA PRO A 253 -8.24 -22.61 4.05
C PRO A 253 -8.60 -23.50 5.23
N ASN A 254 -8.52 -24.82 5.07
CA ASN A 254 -8.88 -25.81 6.09
C ASN A 254 -7.65 -26.42 6.79
N ASP A 255 -6.44 -26.02 6.42
CA ASP A 255 -5.23 -26.54 7.04
C ASP A 255 -5.14 -26.11 8.52
N PRO A 256 -4.49 -26.91 9.39
CA PRO A 256 -4.37 -26.60 10.81
C PRO A 256 -3.25 -25.59 11.06
N CYS A 257 -3.60 -24.31 11.11
CA CYS A 257 -2.66 -23.24 11.43
C CYS A 257 -2.53 -23.03 12.95
N GLU A 258 -1.30 -22.89 13.44
CA GLU A 258 -1.00 -22.57 14.84
C GLU A 258 -1.59 -21.22 15.28
N VAL A 259 -2.12 -21.20 16.50
CA VAL A 259 -2.54 -19.98 17.21
C VAL A 259 -1.96 -19.94 18.61
N GLY A 260 -1.93 -18.74 19.20
CA GLY A 260 -1.32 -18.54 20.51
C GLY A 260 -2.05 -19.29 21.62
N PHE A 261 -1.31 -19.65 22.68
CA PHE A 261 -1.89 -20.20 23.91
C PHE A 261 -2.90 -19.22 24.53
N SER A 262 -4.01 -19.75 25.06
CA SER A 262 -5.03 -18.97 25.75
C SER A 262 -4.85 -18.89 27.26
N THR A 263 -3.90 -19.64 27.83
CA THR A 263 -3.59 -19.60 29.26
C THR A 263 -2.93 -18.25 29.61
N PRO A 264 -3.09 -17.71 30.81
CA PRO A 264 -2.30 -16.54 31.21
C PRO A 264 -0.78 -16.80 31.15
N PRO A 265 0.05 -15.79 30.85
CA PRO A 265 1.51 -15.90 30.89
C PRO A 265 2.01 -16.23 32.32
N PRO A 266 3.24 -16.75 32.47
CA PRO A 266 4.30 -16.82 31.46
C PRO A 266 4.06 -17.87 30.37
N TRP A 267 4.63 -17.62 29.20
CA TRP A 267 4.53 -18.48 28.02
C TRP A 267 5.92 -18.89 27.52
N PRO A 268 6.09 -20.05 26.88
CA PRO A 268 5.07 -21.10 26.68
C PRO A 268 4.66 -21.76 28.02
N PRO A 269 3.43 -22.29 28.18
CA PRO A 269 2.96 -22.82 29.47
C PRO A 269 3.85 -23.89 30.09
N THR A 270 4.46 -24.72 29.23
CA THR A 270 5.55 -25.62 29.58
C THR A 270 6.57 -25.63 28.44
N PRO A 271 7.83 -26.06 28.66
CA PRO A 271 8.83 -26.15 27.60
C PRO A 271 8.44 -27.08 26.43
N THR A 272 7.51 -28.00 26.65
CA THR A 272 7.02 -28.97 25.65
C THR A 272 5.56 -28.70 25.23
N ALA A 273 5.00 -27.54 25.56
CA ALA A 273 3.64 -27.19 25.17
C ALA A 273 3.53 -27.12 23.64
N VAL A 274 2.45 -27.66 23.08
CA VAL A 274 2.16 -27.60 21.64
C VAL A 274 1.06 -26.58 21.43
N ALA A 275 1.28 -25.62 20.52
CA ALA A 275 0.28 -24.61 20.20
C ALA A 275 -1.05 -25.25 19.75
N PRO A 276 -2.21 -24.72 20.19
CA PRO A 276 -3.48 -25.07 19.58
C PRO A 276 -3.49 -24.65 18.10
N THR A 277 -4.33 -25.30 17.30
CA THR A 277 -4.52 -24.98 15.87
C THR A 277 -5.97 -24.62 15.57
N ARG A 278 -6.18 -23.86 14.49
CA ARG A 278 -7.50 -23.61 13.88
C ARG A 278 -7.38 -23.63 12.35
N PRO A 279 -8.49 -23.70 11.60
CA PRO A 279 -8.47 -23.49 10.16
C PRO A 279 -7.80 -22.16 9.80
N CYS A 280 -6.89 -22.17 8.83
CA CYS A 280 -6.15 -20.99 8.40
C CYS A 280 -7.06 -19.90 7.79
N GLY A 281 -8.09 -20.32 7.04
CA GLY A 281 -8.89 -19.44 6.18
C GLY A 281 -8.18 -19.12 4.86
N THR A 282 -8.94 -18.65 3.89
CA THR A 282 -8.48 -18.36 2.54
C THR A 282 -7.40 -17.29 2.55
N VAL A 283 -6.37 -17.45 1.71
CA VAL A 283 -5.32 -16.43 1.56
C VAL A 283 -5.86 -15.13 0.97
N ARG A 284 -5.35 -14.02 1.49
CA ARG A 284 -5.74 -12.66 1.09
C ARG A 284 -4.59 -11.68 1.24
N PRO A 285 -4.65 -10.51 0.57
CA PRO A 285 -3.67 -9.46 0.80
C PRO A 285 -3.72 -8.98 2.26
N GLY A 286 -2.60 -8.44 2.72
CA GLY A 286 -2.60 -7.54 3.87
C GLY A 286 -3.42 -6.29 3.56
N ILE A 287 -4.03 -5.71 4.59
CA ILE A 287 -4.61 -4.37 4.48
C ILE A 287 -3.49 -3.36 4.68
N ASN A 288 -3.61 -2.19 4.03
CA ASN A 288 -2.63 -1.13 3.94
C ASN A 288 -1.34 -1.58 3.23
N VAL A 289 -1.42 -2.55 2.31
CA VAL A 289 -0.29 -3.04 1.52
C VAL A 289 -0.37 -2.52 0.09
N ALA A 290 0.66 -1.75 -0.29
CA ALA A 290 0.90 -1.34 -1.66
C ALA A 290 1.71 -2.42 -2.40
N PRO A 291 1.30 -2.87 -3.60
CA PRO A 291 2.18 -3.68 -4.45
C PRO A 291 3.45 -2.91 -4.82
N ALA A 292 4.59 -3.57 -4.93
CA ALA A 292 5.81 -3.00 -5.52
C ALA A 292 6.07 -3.63 -6.88
N VAL A 293 6.68 -2.91 -7.82
CA VAL A 293 7.00 -3.41 -9.16
C VAL A 293 8.51 -3.28 -9.39
N GLY A 294 9.19 -4.40 -9.60
CA GLY A 294 10.61 -4.44 -9.90
C GLY A 294 10.93 -4.00 -11.34
N PRO A 295 12.21 -3.74 -11.65
CA PRO A 295 12.63 -3.33 -13.00
C PRO A 295 12.32 -4.34 -14.10
N ASP A 296 12.21 -5.63 -13.76
CA ASP A 296 11.81 -6.71 -14.68
C ASP A 296 10.28 -6.85 -14.81
N GLY A 297 9.52 -5.95 -14.18
CA GLY A 297 8.06 -5.95 -14.12
C GLY A 297 7.48 -6.95 -13.12
N THR A 298 8.30 -7.63 -12.31
CA THR A 298 7.79 -8.51 -11.24
C THR A 298 7.03 -7.68 -10.23
N ILE A 299 5.83 -8.13 -9.89
CA ILE A 299 4.98 -7.47 -8.90
C ILE A 299 5.15 -8.22 -7.58
N TYR A 300 5.51 -7.49 -6.53
CA TYR A 300 5.64 -7.97 -5.16
C TYR A 300 4.47 -7.48 -4.32
N THR A 301 3.88 -8.36 -3.52
CA THR A 301 2.85 -8.00 -2.55
C THR A 301 2.94 -8.91 -1.32
N ILE A 302 2.18 -8.58 -0.27
CA ILE A 302 2.15 -9.33 0.98
C ILE A 302 0.77 -9.94 1.17
N ALA A 303 0.76 -11.24 1.48
CA ALA A 303 -0.46 -12.00 1.74
C ALA A 303 -0.45 -12.62 3.14
N ARG A 304 -1.62 -13.06 3.60
CA ARG A 304 -1.79 -13.90 4.78
C ARG A 304 -3.04 -14.75 4.69
N ASN A 305 -3.09 -15.83 5.46
CA ASN A 305 -4.34 -16.56 5.69
C ASN A 305 -5.31 -15.72 6.54
N HIS A 306 -6.61 -15.83 6.24
CA HIS A 306 -7.61 -14.89 6.77
C HIS A 306 -7.71 -14.90 8.30
N PHE A 307 -7.73 -16.09 8.93
CA PHE A 307 -7.99 -16.24 10.36
C PHE A 307 -6.75 -16.15 11.25
N VAL A 308 -5.55 -16.21 10.69
CA VAL A 308 -4.29 -16.29 11.44
C VAL A 308 -3.28 -15.25 10.95
N THR A 309 -2.60 -14.58 11.88
CA THR A 309 -1.65 -13.48 11.56
C THR A 309 -0.22 -13.96 11.33
N ARG A 310 0.10 -15.19 11.76
CA ARG A 310 1.45 -15.80 11.73
C ARG A 310 1.82 -16.48 10.42
N TYR A 311 0.83 -16.68 9.56
CA TYR A 311 1.02 -17.27 8.23
C TYR A 311 0.93 -16.14 7.21
N GLY A 312 1.99 -15.33 7.22
CA GLY A 312 2.24 -14.27 6.23
C GLY A 312 3.12 -14.78 5.11
N TYR A 313 3.03 -14.14 3.94
CA TYR A 313 3.78 -14.52 2.75
C TYR A 313 4.27 -13.29 1.99
N VAL A 314 5.48 -13.39 1.46
CA VAL A 314 5.94 -12.54 0.36
C VAL A 314 5.58 -13.23 -0.93
N VAL A 315 4.84 -12.54 -1.80
CA VAL A 315 4.32 -13.07 -3.06
C VAL A 315 4.95 -12.30 -4.22
N ALA A 316 5.54 -13.03 -5.16
CA ALA A 316 6.03 -12.48 -6.42
C ALA A 316 5.16 -13.00 -7.59
N VAL A 317 4.78 -12.08 -8.46
CA VAL A 317 3.87 -12.32 -9.59
C VAL A 317 4.53 -11.78 -10.86
N ASN A 318 4.39 -12.52 -11.96
CA ASN A 318 4.86 -12.06 -13.26
C ASN A 318 4.04 -10.85 -13.77
N PRO A 319 4.56 -10.07 -14.73
CA PRO A 319 3.85 -8.90 -15.29
C PRO A 319 2.48 -9.21 -15.91
N ASP A 320 2.25 -10.47 -16.32
CA ASP A 320 0.99 -11.00 -16.89
C ASP A 320 0.03 -11.54 -15.82
N LEU A 321 0.33 -11.31 -14.54
CA LEU A 321 -0.40 -11.78 -13.38
C LEU A 321 -0.40 -13.31 -13.15
N THR A 322 0.57 -14.03 -13.73
CA THR A 322 0.81 -15.44 -13.39
C THR A 322 1.75 -15.60 -12.17
N PRO A 323 1.64 -16.69 -11.40
CA PRO A 323 2.53 -16.92 -10.25
C PRO A 323 4.01 -16.93 -10.66
N LYS A 324 4.87 -16.27 -9.87
CA LYS A 324 6.33 -16.37 -10.01
C LYS A 324 6.93 -17.21 -8.88
N TRP A 325 6.72 -16.80 -7.63
CA TRP A 325 7.06 -17.58 -6.44
C TRP A 325 6.34 -17.04 -5.19
N THR A 326 6.31 -17.84 -4.13
CA THR A 326 5.80 -17.42 -2.81
C THR A 326 6.78 -17.90 -1.74
N THR A 327 7.06 -17.06 -0.75
CA THR A 327 7.90 -17.41 0.40
C THR A 327 7.12 -17.17 1.69
N SER A 328 7.09 -18.18 2.55
CA SER A 328 6.45 -18.09 3.87
C SER A 328 7.28 -17.23 4.82
N MET A 329 6.60 -16.39 5.59
CA MET A 329 7.16 -15.65 6.73
C MET A 329 6.98 -16.41 8.05
N HIS A 330 6.41 -17.62 8.00
CA HIS A 330 6.19 -18.46 9.17
C HIS A 330 7.48 -19.18 9.59
N GLY A 331 7.85 -19.05 10.87
CA GLY A 331 8.96 -19.79 11.47
C GLY A 331 10.36 -19.40 10.97
N ILE A 332 10.55 -18.18 10.47
CA ILE A 332 11.83 -17.74 9.85
C ILE A 332 12.64 -16.76 10.72
N LEU A 333 12.12 -16.31 11.86
CA LEU A 333 12.77 -15.29 12.68
C LEU A 333 13.62 -15.90 13.79
N ASN A 334 14.82 -15.34 14.01
CA ASN A 334 15.70 -15.69 15.11
C ASN A 334 15.45 -14.76 16.31
N ASP A 335 14.32 -14.98 17.00
CA ASP A 335 13.87 -14.14 18.11
C ASP A 335 13.17 -15.01 19.20
N GLY A 336 12.58 -14.38 20.22
CA GLY A 336 11.73 -15.00 21.21
C GLY A 336 12.45 -15.29 22.53
N CYS A 337 12.10 -16.42 23.14
CA CYS A 337 12.58 -16.79 24.46
C CYS A 337 14.11 -16.90 24.52
N ASN A 338 14.70 -16.27 25.53
CA ASN A 338 16.14 -16.23 25.77
C ASN A 338 16.97 -15.59 24.62
N VAL A 339 16.30 -14.84 23.72
CA VAL A 339 16.96 -13.98 22.72
C VAL A 339 16.73 -12.51 23.08
N GLN A 340 15.48 -12.03 22.96
CA GLN A 340 15.07 -10.70 23.41
C GLN A 340 14.18 -10.75 24.66
N ILE A 341 13.58 -11.91 24.95
CA ILE A 341 12.63 -12.08 26.04
C ILE A 341 13.26 -12.96 27.14
N PRO A 342 13.50 -12.45 28.36
CA PRO A 342 14.16 -13.21 29.41
C PRO A 342 13.29 -14.37 29.92
N PRO A 343 13.83 -15.58 30.16
CA PRO A 343 13.10 -16.73 30.69
C PRO A 343 13.00 -16.68 32.23
N ASN A 344 12.40 -15.62 32.75
CA ASN A 344 12.34 -15.32 34.18
C ASN A 344 11.07 -15.84 34.88
N GLY A 345 10.13 -16.44 34.14
CA GLY A 345 8.87 -16.96 34.69
C GLY A 345 7.88 -15.89 35.15
N THR A 346 8.08 -14.61 34.81
CA THR A 346 7.15 -13.54 35.15
C THR A 346 6.29 -13.15 33.95
N PRO A 347 5.12 -12.52 34.15
CA PRO A 347 4.39 -11.87 33.07
C PRO A 347 5.32 -10.94 32.27
N GLY A 348 5.25 -10.99 30.93
CA GLY A 348 6.14 -10.26 30.03
C GLY A 348 7.50 -10.95 29.76
N GLY A 349 7.82 -12.03 30.47
CA GLY A 349 8.96 -12.90 30.19
C GLY A 349 8.53 -14.29 29.72
N CYS A 350 9.52 -15.10 29.35
CA CYS A 350 9.29 -16.49 29.02
C CYS A 350 9.22 -17.36 30.27
N SER A 351 8.52 -18.48 30.17
CA SER A 351 8.55 -19.51 31.21
C SER A 351 9.97 -19.99 31.47
N VAL A 352 10.26 -20.29 32.75
CA VAL A 352 11.55 -20.86 33.14
C VAL A 352 11.77 -22.18 32.40
N GLY A 353 12.93 -22.32 31.77
CA GLY A 353 13.28 -23.51 30.99
C GLY A 353 12.66 -23.57 29.59
N ALA A 354 12.03 -22.49 29.11
CA ALA A 354 11.59 -22.39 27.72
C ALA A 354 12.77 -22.60 26.75
N THR A 355 12.50 -23.26 25.63
CA THR A 355 13.48 -23.47 24.57
C THR A 355 13.97 -22.12 24.04
N THR A 356 15.28 -21.96 23.85
CA THR A 356 15.83 -20.72 23.30
C THR A 356 15.40 -20.53 21.86
N GLY A 357 14.95 -19.32 21.50
CA GLY A 357 14.58 -18.97 20.13
C GLY A 357 13.16 -19.35 19.72
N VAL A 358 12.27 -19.70 20.66
CA VAL A 358 10.85 -19.95 20.37
C VAL A 358 10.01 -18.72 20.66
N ALA A 359 8.98 -18.50 19.85
CA ALA A 359 7.94 -17.53 20.19
C ALA A 359 7.23 -18.01 21.46
N PRO A 360 7.14 -17.17 22.52
CA PRO A 360 6.56 -17.59 23.79
C PRO A 360 5.15 -18.13 23.60
N ASP A 361 4.36 -17.44 22.80
CA ASP A 361 2.93 -17.70 22.70
C ASP A 361 2.55 -18.92 21.84
N THR A 362 3.47 -19.50 21.05
CA THR A 362 3.22 -20.73 20.28
C THR A 362 4.21 -21.86 20.57
N ASN A 363 5.30 -21.60 21.29
CA ASN A 363 6.41 -22.54 21.48
C ASN A 363 7.00 -23.09 20.16
N SER A 364 6.84 -22.34 19.07
CA SER A 364 7.37 -22.64 17.73
C SER A 364 8.34 -21.54 17.29
N LEU A 365 9.04 -21.73 16.18
CA LEU A 365 9.93 -20.69 15.65
C LEU A 365 9.14 -19.39 15.38
N PRO A 366 9.65 -18.22 15.81
CA PRO A 366 8.94 -16.98 15.61
C PRO A 366 8.73 -16.67 14.13
N SER A 367 7.57 -16.07 13.86
CA SER A 367 7.06 -15.82 12.52
C SER A 367 6.91 -14.32 12.27
N GLY A 368 7.26 -13.88 11.06
CA GLY A 368 6.85 -12.58 10.57
C GLY A 368 5.34 -12.54 10.44
N ARG A 369 4.72 -11.45 10.91
CA ARG A 369 3.27 -11.32 10.94
C ARG A 369 2.81 -10.17 10.07
N VAL A 370 1.67 -10.38 9.41
CA VAL A 370 1.01 -9.35 8.60
C VAL A 370 -0.18 -8.83 9.38
N PHE A 371 0.01 -7.66 9.98
CA PHE A 371 -1.00 -6.95 10.77
C PHE A 371 -1.56 -5.76 10.03
N PHE A 372 -2.73 -5.31 10.48
CA PHE A 372 -3.38 -4.10 10.00
C PHE A 372 -2.75 -2.84 10.61
N ALA A 373 -2.30 -2.94 11.87
CA ALA A 373 -1.36 -2.04 12.54
C ALA A 373 -1.01 -2.61 13.91
N ARG A 374 0.20 -3.15 14.04
CA ARG A 374 0.95 -3.20 15.29
C ARG A 374 2.41 -3.43 14.91
N CYS A 375 3.21 -2.37 14.93
CA CYS A 375 4.59 -2.49 15.38
C CYS A 375 4.52 -2.64 16.91
N GLY A 376 4.24 -3.86 17.37
CA GLY A 376 4.45 -4.25 18.74
C GLY A 376 5.57 -5.28 18.72
N ALA A 377 6.69 -4.94 19.36
CA ALA A 377 7.76 -5.89 19.66
C ALA A 377 7.22 -7.09 20.43
#